data_AF-A0AAV3SEJ8-F1
#
_entry.id   AF-A0AAV3SEJ8-F1
#
_cell.length_a   1.000
_cell.length_b   1.000
_cell.length_c   1.000
_cell.angle_alpha   90.00
_cell.angle_beta   90.00
_cell.angle_gamma   90.00
#
_symmetry.space_group_name_H-M   'P 1'
#
loop_
_entity.id
_entity.type
_entity.pdbx_description
1 polymer ?
#
loop_
_entity_poly.entity_id
_entity_poly.type
_entity_poly.pdbx_seq_one_letter_code
_entity_poly.pdbx_strand_id
1 'polypeptide(L)'
;MSAEACYTIAVPIERAVTGVTISDGEHALCGYCGRSIGEGSPVGIYAYSMSDERDVTVARINCNDCATETITHPTLGGTEWLMRGTLALQSDVAHQSCQLVFVPNEGVVSMSPPTDGSNVVAEEQMEASMYCQQQ
;
A
#
# COMPACT_ATOMS: atom_id res chain seq x y z
N MET A 1 42.18 0.12 4.56
CA MET A 1 40.76 -0.16 4.85
C MET A 1 40.03 1.14 4.66
N SER A 2 39.48 1.37 3.47
CA SER A 2 38.73 2.61 3.18
C SER A 2 37.32 2.45 3.73
N ALA A 3 36.88 3.38 4.56
CA ALA A 3 35.49 3.46 4.98
C ALA A 3 34.65 3.88 3.77
N GLU A 4 33.70 3.04 3.36
CA GLU A 4 32.68 3.47 2.40
C GLU A 4 31.80 4.52 3.08
N ALA A 5 31.69 5.69 2.45
CA ALA A 5 30.78 6.73 2.91
C ALA A 5 29.35 6.28 2.58
N CYS A 6 28.54 6.05 3.61
CA CYS A 6 27.10 5.85 3.46
C CYS A 6 26.41 7.21 3.42
N TYR A 7 25.72 7.51 2.33
CA TYR A 7 24.87 8.70 2.20
C TYR A 7 23.40 8.26 2.16
N THR A 8 22.55 9.04 2.82
CA THR A 8 21.09 8.84 2.81
C THR A 8 20.45 10.03 2.12
N ILE A 9 19.55 9.75 1.18
CA ILE A 9 18.75 10.77 0.49
C ILE A 9 17.30 10.54 0.90
N ALA A 10 16.64 11.58 1.40
CA ALA A 10 15.21 11.55 1.66
C ALA A 10 14.45 11.90 0.38
N VAL A 11 13.44 11.09 0.04
CA VAL A 11 12.54 11.33 -1.08
C VAL A 11 11.09 11.29 -0.61
N PRO A 12 10.17 12.04 -1.24
CA PRO A 12 8.75 11.84 -1.03
C PRO A 12 8.34 10.42 -1.42
N ILE A 13 7.37 9.83 -0.71
CA ILE A 13 6.91 8.47 -0.97
C ILE A 13 6.42 8.28 -2.40
N GLU A 14 5.83 9.32 -3.00
CA GLU A 14 5.38 9.31 -4.39
C GLU A 14 6.53 9.01 -5.34
N ARG A 15 7.72 9.54 -5.06
CA ARG A 15 8.94 9.25 -5.83
C ARG A 15 9.44 7.83 -5.61
N ALA A 16 9.29 7.28 -4.41
CA ALA A 16 9.71 5.92 -4.10
C ALA A 16 8.85 4.86 -4.80
N VAL A 17 7.55 5.11 -4.99
CA VAL A 17 6.63 4.16 -5.63
C VAL A 17 6.40 4.41 -7.13
N THR A 18 6.88 5.53 -7.68
CA THR A 18 6.73 5.82 -9.11
C THR A 18 7.47 4.77 -9.94
N GLY A 19 6.77 4.15 -10.89
CA GLY A 19 7.36 3.17 -11.81
C GLY A 19 7.61 1.80 -11.19
N VAL A 20 7.14 1.54 -9.96
CA VAL A 20 7.23 0.21 -9.36
C VAL A 20 6.44 -0.80 -10.20
N THR A 21 7.05 -1.95 -10.47
CA THR A 21 6.42 -3.05 -11.20
C THR A 21 5.30 -3.65 -10.37
N ILE A 22 4.09 -3.67 -10.94
CA ILE A 22 2.90 -4.30 -10.37
C ILE A 22 2.71 -5.71 -10.91
N SER A 23 3.06 -5.92 -12.18
CA SER A 23 2.93 -7.21 -12.88
C SER A 23 3.96 -7.32 -14.00
N ASP A 24 4.48 -8.53 -14.22
CA ASP A 24 5.35 -8.88 -15.35
C ASP A 24 4.58 -9.10 -16.66
N GLY A 25 3.29 -8.78 -16.69
CA GLY A 25 2.44 -8.83 -17.89
C GLY A 25 1.58 -7.57 -18.03
N GLU A 26 0.64 -7.60 -18.97
CA GLU A 26 -0.18 -6.43 -19.31
C GLU A 26 -1.34 -6.17 -18.33
N HIS A 27 -1.55 -7.10 -17.41
CA HIS A 27 -2.64 -7.06 -16.44
C HIS A 27 -2.18 -7.44 -15.03
N ALA A 28 -2.81 -6.83 -14.04
CA ALA A 28 -2.76 -7.20 -12.64
C ALA A 28 -4.15 -7.60 -12.14
N LEU A 29 -4.23 -8.26 -10.99
CA LEU A 29 -5.50 -8.56 -10.35
C LEU A 29 -5.73 -7.60 -9.18
N CYS A 30 -6.95 -7.10 -9.04
CA CYS A 30 -7.36 -6.37 -7.85
C CYS A 30 -7.18 -7.26 -6.61
N GLY A 31 -6.40 -6.81 -5.63
CA GLY A 31 -6.14 -7.53 -4.38
C GLY A 31 -7.36 -7.74 -3.49
N TYR A 32 -8.49 -7.07 -3.79
CA TYR A 32 -9.75 -7.25 -3.08
C TYR A 32 -10.76 -8.08 -3.87
N CYS A 33 -11.14 -7.65 -5.08
CA CYS A 33 -12.21 -8.30 -5.86
C CYS A 33 -11.71 -9.27 -6.94
N GLY A 34 -10.39 -9.37 -7.17
CA GLY A 34 -9.79 -10.26 -8.16
C GLY A 34 -10.02 -9.86 -9.63
N ARG A 35 -10.71 -8.75 -9.91
CA ARG A 35 -10.92 -8.27 -11.28
C ARG A 35 -9.57 -7.96 -11.95
N SER A 36 -9.44 -8.31 -13.22
CA SER A 36 -8.30 -7.89 -14.06
C SER A 36 -8.28 -6.38 -14.27
N ILE A 37 -7.11 -5.77 -14.11
CA ILE A 37 -6.83 -4.35 -14.26
C ILE A 37 -5.66 -4.20 -15.24
N GLY A 38 -5.80 -3.37 -16.26
CA GLY A 38 -4.76 -3.14 -17.27
C GLY A 38 -4.30 -1.70 -17.33
N GLU A 39 -3.51 -1.39 -18.35
CA GLU A 39 -3.04 -0.03 -18.65
C GLU A 39 -4.17 1.01 -18.65
N GLY A 40 -3.84 2.22 -18.20
CA GLY A 40 -4.75 3.37 -18.12
C GLY A 40 -5.77 3.29 -16.99
N SER A 41 -5.91 2.13 -16.33
CA SER A 41 -6.89 1.95 -15.26
C SER A 41 -6.51 2.77 -14.03
N PRO A 42 -7.45 3.55 -13.44
CA PRO A 42 -7.24 4.16 -12.15
C PRO A 42 -7.23 3.09 -11.05
N VAL A 43 -6.27 3.20 -10.14
CA VAL A 43 -6.03 2.23 -9.07
C VAL A 43 -5.66 2.93 -7.76
N GLY A 44 -5.89 2.24 -6.66
CA GLY A 44 -5.27 2.56 -5.39
C GLY A 44 -4.18 1.53 -5.06
N ILE A 45 -3.07 1.98 -4.48
CA ILE A 45 -2.07 1.08 -3.91
C ILE A 45 -2.01 1.26 -2.40
N TYR A 46 -1.67 0.18 -1.72
CA TYR A 46 -1.25 0.19 -0.32
C TYR A 46 0.24 -0.17 -0.28
N ALA A 47 1.03 0.74 0.30
CA ALA A 47 2.46 0.59 0.48
C ALA A 47 2.84 0.73 1.96
N TYR A 48 3.93 0.11 2.37
CA TYR A 48 4.43 0.21 3.73
C TYR A 48 5.96 0.16 3.77
N SER A 49 6.50 0.58 4.91
CA SER A 49 7.90 0.44 5.28
C SER A 49 7.99 0.20 6.78
N MET A 50 8.69 -0.85 7.21
CA MET A 50 8.88 -1.14 8.63
C MET A 50 9.90 -0.18 9.25
N SER A 51 9.81 0.10 10.55
CA SER A 51 10.63 1.13 11.22
C SER A 51 12.14 0.87 11.18
N ASP A 52 12.55 -0.37 10.99
CA ASP A 52 13.93 -0.82 10.82
C ASP A 52 14.35 -0.97 9.34
N GLU A 53 13.41 -0.81 8.42
CA GLU A 53 13.62 -0.89 6.99
C GLU A 53 13.74 0.50 6.35
N ARG A 54 14.43 0.57 5.22
CA ARG A 54 14.54 1.78 4.39
C ARG A 54 13.74 1.66 3.09
N ASP A 55 13.34 0.44 2.75
CA ASP A 55 12.67 0.13 1.51
C ASP A 55 11.16 0.28 1.69
N VAL A 56 10.51 0.68 0.61
CA VAL A 56 9.06 0.79 0.53
C VAL A 56 8.55 -0.41 -0.26
N THR A 57 7.63 -1.16 0.33
CA THR A 57 6.99 -2.31 -0.32
C THR A 57 5.58 -1.94 -0.74
N VAL A 58 5.23 -2.13 -2.00
CA VAL A 58 3.84 -2.10 -2.47
C VAL A 58 3.22 -3.47 -2.24
N ALA A 59 2.35 -3.59 -1.25
CA ALA A 59 1.79 -4.88 -0.84
C ALA A 59 0.52 -5.26 -1.61
N ARG A 60 -0.26 -4.25 -2.03
CA ARG A 60 -1.56 -4.46 -2.68
C ARG A 60 -1.85 -3.39 -3.70
N ILE A 61 -2.53 -3.80 -4.77
CA ILE A 61 -3.17 -2.93 -5.74
C ILE A 61 -4.67 -3.23 -5.78
N ASN A 62 -5.48 -2.19 -5.79
CA ASN A 62 -6.93 -2.28 -5.82
C ASN A 62 -7.46 -1.49 -7.03
N CYS A 63 -8.48 -2.03 -7.71
CA CYS A 63 -9.20 -1.25 -8.71
C CYS A 63 -9.86 -0.02 -8.06
N ASN A 64 -10.18 0.99 -8.85
CA ASN A 64 -10.78 2.22 -8.35
C ASN A 64 -11.98 1.99 -7.42
N ASP A 65 -12.86 1.04 -7.77
CA ASP A 65 -14.06 0.70 -6.99
C ASP A 65 -13.75 0.09 -5.61
N CYS A 66 -12.61 -0.58 -5.46
CA CYS A 66 -12.23 -1.31 -4.24
C CYS A 66 -11.12 -0.62 -3.45
N ALA A 67 -10.60 0.49 -3.96
CA ALA A 67 -9.54 1.22 -3.30
C ALA A 67 -10.14 2.08 -2.18
N THR A 68 -9.59 1.93 -0.97
CA THR A 68 -10.01 2.66 0.22
C THR A 68 -9.34 4.03 0.26
N GLU A 69 -9.93 4.97 1.00
CA GLU A 69 -9.36 6.31 1.20
C GLU A 69 -8.76 6.51 2.59
N THR A 70 -8.85 5.50 3.46
CA THR A 70 -8.33 5.59 4.83
C THR A 70 -7.79 4.24 5.28
N ILE A 71 -6.67 4.27 6.01
CA ILE A 71 -6.11 3.10 6.67
C ILE A 71 -6.88 2.90 7.98
N THR A 72 -7.67 1.82 8.06
CA THR A 72 -8.53 1.56 9.22
C THR A 72 -7.90 0.68 10.29
N HIS A 73 -6.94 -0.16 9.89
CA HIS A 73 -6.26 -1.09 10.80
C HIS A 73 -4.75 -1.00 10.62
N PRO A 74 -4.12 0.12 11.05
CA PRO A 74 -2.70 0.29 10.85
C PRO A 74 -1.85 -0.70 11.64
N THR A 75 -0.70 -1.02 11.05
CA THR A 75 0.27 -1.96 11.60
C THR A 75 1.26 -1.21 12.48
N LEU A 76 1.25 -1.51 13.79
CA LEU A 76 2.22 -0.92 14.72
C LEU A 76 3.66 -1.23 14.28
N GLY A 77 4.51 -0.21 14.27
CA GLY A 77 5.91 -0.33 13.87
C GLY A 77 6.15 -0.22 12.36
N GLY A 78 5.13 0.06 11.55
CA GLY A 78 5.27 0.35 10.12
C GLY A 78 4.70 1.72 9.76
N THR A 79 5.35 2.43 8.85
CA THR A 79 4.70 3.55 8.16
C THR A 79 3.92 2.98 6.99
N GLU A 80 2.65 3.35 6.86
CA GLU A 80 1.76 2.84 5.82
C GLU A 80 1.19 4.01 5.01
N TRP A 81 1.01 3.79 3.72
CA TRP A 81 0.49 4.79 2.78
C TRP A 81 -0.57 4.19 1.87
N LEU A 82 -1.66 4.94 1.69
CA LEU A 82 -2.60 4.75 0.59
C LEU A 82 -2.35 5.84 -0.46
N MET A 83 -2.25 5.43 -1.71
CA MET A 83 -2.03 6.33 -2.83
C MET A 83 -2.94 5.99 -4.01
N ARG A 84 -3.24 7.01 -4.81
CA ARG A 84 -3.96 6.86 -6.07
C ARG A 84 -3.01 7.04 -7.25
N GLY A 85 -3.35 6.39 -8.35
CA GLY A 85 -2.61 6.52 -9.58
C GLY A 85 -3.29 5.80 -10.73
N THR A 86 -2.55 5.67 -11.82
CA THR A 86 -2.94 4.85 -12.96
C THR A 86 -1.88 3.80 -13.24
N LEU A 87 -2.27 2.78 -13.99
CA LEU A 87 -1.32 1.80 -14.52
C LEU A 87 -0.80 2.23 -15.89
N ALA A 88 0.48 2.02 -16.14
CA ALA A 88 1.11 2.26 -17.43
C ALA A 88 1.91 1.02 -17.86
N LEU A 89 2.07 0.81 -19.17
CA LEU A 89 3.02 -0.19 -19.65
C LEU A 89 4.42 0.42 -19.79
N GLN A 90 5.39 -0.20 -19.12
CA GLN A 90 6.80 0.06 -19.34
C GLN A 90 7.39 -1.03 -20.23
N SER A 91 7.93 -0.63 -21.38
CA SER A 91 8.62 -1.55 -22.29
C SER A 91 10.11 -1.56 -22.02
N ASP A 92 10.66 -2.76 -21.82
CA ASP A 92 12.09 -3.03 -21.91
C ASP A 92 12.39 -3.59 -23.31
N VAL A 93 12.82 -2.69 -24.20
CA VAL A 93 13.09 -3.02 -25.61
C VAL A 93 14.29 -3.96 -25.74
N ALA A 94 15.24 -3.94 -24.80
CA ALA A 94 16.41 -4.81 -24.86
C ALA A 94 16.01 -6.28 -24.62
N HIS A 95 15.03 -6.51 -23.77
CA HIS A 95 14.52 -7.84 -23.43
C HIS A 95 13.19 -8.21 -24.10
N GLN A 96 12.65 -7.32 -24.95
CA GLN A 96 11.35 -7.50 -25.62
C GLN A 96 10.22 -7.83 -24.63
N SER A 97 10.26 -7.24 -23.44
CA SER A 97 9.27 -7.44 -22.39
C SER A 97 8.53 -6.16 -22.07
N CYS A 98 7.31 -6.32 -21.56
CA CYS A 98 6.50 -5.22 -21.03
C CYS A 98 6.10 -5.55 -19.60
N GLN A 99 6.11 -4.53 -18.75
CA GLN A 99 5.69 -4.63 -17.36
C GLN A 99 4.62 -3.58 -17.09
N LEU A 100 3.64 -3.94 -16.27
CA LEU A 100 2.65 -2.99 -15.80
C LEU A 100 3.21 -2.28 -14.56
N VAL A 101 3.33 -0.96 -14.62
CA VAL A 101 3.91 -0.13 -13.56
C VAL A 101 2.90 0.87 -13.02
N PHE A 102 3.09 1.27 -11.76
CA PHE A 102 2.25 2.28 -11.13
C PHE A 102 2.76 3.70 -11.41
N VAL A 103 1.85 4.60 -11.79
CA VAL A 103 2.12 6.02 -11.98
C VAL A 103 1.22 6.83 -11.04
N PRO A 104 1.76 7.50 -10.02
CA PRO A 104 0.94 8.28 -9.10
C PRO A 104 0.27 9.47 -9.81
N ASN A 105 -1.01 9.72 -9.51
CA ASN A 105 -1.78 10.84 -10.06
C ASN A 105 -2.00 11.94 -9.01
N GLU A 106 -2.22 11.53 -7.77
CA GLU A 106 -2.44 12.33 -6.58
C GLU A 106 -1.36 11.96 -5.57
N GLY A 107 -1.10 12.85 -4.60
CA GLY A 107 -0.19 12.53 -3.49
C GLY A 107 -0.76 11.42 -2.59
N VAL A 108 -0.17 11.30 -1.40
CA VAL A 108 -0.71 10.39 -0.37
C VAL A 108 -2.16 10.73 -0.02
N VAL A 109 -3.06 9.76 -0.16
CA VAL A 109 -4.47 9.87 0.23
C VAL A 109 -4.65 9.67 1.73
N SER A 110 -3.92 8.71 2.30
CA SER A 110 -3.90 8.46 3.74
C SER A 110 -2.54 7.91 4.14
N MET A 111 -2.09 8.30 5.33
CA MET A 111 -0.83 7.85 5.92
C MET A 111 -1.10 7.43 7.36
N SER A 112 -0.44 6.35 7.79
CA SER A 112 -0.35 5.99 9.20
C SER A 112 1.13 5.95 9.61
N PRO A 113 1.54 6.72 10.64
CA PRO A 113 2.90 6.68 11.18
C PRO A 113 3.16 5.37 11.95
N PRO A 114 4.42 5.01 12.21
CA PRO A 114 4.77 3.75 12.89
C PRO A 114 4.29 3.66 14.35
N THR A 115 3.83 4.77 14.92
CA THR A 115 3.25 4.83 16.27
C THR A 115 1.77 4.47 16.29
N ASP A 116 1.11 4.47 15.14
CA ASP A 116 -0.30 4.14 15.04
C ASP A 116 -0.43 2.63 14.91
N GLY A 117 -1.02 2.00 15.92
CA GLY A 117 -1.33 0.58 15.92
C GLY A 117 -2.77 0.36 16.30
N SER A 118 -3.49 -0.47 15.56
CA SER A 118 -4.78 -0.96 16.04
C SER A 118 -4.56 -1.95 17.19
N ASN A 119 -4.59 -1.43 18.41
CA ASN A 119 -4.93 -2.25 19.56
C ASN A 119 -6.41 -2.64 19.40
N VAL A 120 -6.69 -3.75 18.71
CA VAL A 120 -7.91 -4.49 19.03
C VAL A 120 -7.69 -5.14 20.40
N VAL A 121 -7.69 -4.33 21.45
CA VAL A 121 -8.25 -4.81 22.70
C VAL A 121 -9.71 -5.07 22.37
N ALA A 122 -10.04 -6.34 22.24
CA ALA A 122 -11.41 -6.79 22.38
C ALA A 122 -11.85 -6.46 23.81
N GLU A 123 -12.22 -5.20 24.07
CA GLU A 123 -12.96 -4.84 25.27
C GLU A 123 -14.39 -5.35 25.08
N GLU A 124 -14.53 -6.60 25.52
CA GLU A 124 -15.69 -7.16 26.20
C GLU A 124 -17.04 -6.52 25.87
N GLN A 125 -17.78 -7.19 24.99
CA GLN A 125 -19.23 -7.29 25.10
C GLN A 125 -19.59 -7.94 26.45
N MET A 126 -19.51 -7.18 27.55
CA MET A 126 -19.99 -7.58 28.86
C MET A 126 -20.77 -6.46 29.54
N GLU A 127 -21.74 -5.87 28.83
CA GLU A 127 -22.79 -5.05 29.45
C GLU A 127 -24.19 -5.29 28.87
N ALA A 128 -24.47 -6.51 28.38
CA ALA A 128 -25.82 -6.89 27.95
C ALA A 128 -26.25 -8.29 28.42
N SER A 129 -25.70 -8.79 29.54
CA SER A 129 -26.18 -10.03 30.19
C SER A 129 -26.42 -9.86 31.69
N MET A 130 -26.89 -8.68 32.10
CA MET A 130 -27.31 -8.43 33.50
C MET A 130 -28.72 -7.83 33.56
N TYR A 131 -29.64 -8.32 32.72
CA TYR A 131 -31.08 -8.00 32.85
C TYR A 131 -32.02 -9.16 32.48
N CYS A 132 -31.52 -10.41 32.38
CA CYS A 132 -32.36 -11.57 32.06
C CYS A 132 -32.32 -12.70 33.11
N GLN A 133 -31.88 -12.43 34.35
CA GLN A 133 -31.87 -13.43 35.44
C GLN A 133 -32.45 -12.98 36.79
N GLN A 134 -33.19 -11.87 36.84
CA GLN A 134 -34.09 -11.58 37.96
C GLN A 134 -35.42 -11.21 37.32
N GLN A 135 -36.40 -12.13 37.27
CA GLN A 135 -37.43 -12.27 38.31
C GLN A 135 -38.08 -10.95 38.66
#